data_AF-A0A7X7PLD3-F1
#
_entry.id   AF-A0A7X7PLD3-F1
#
_cell.length_a   1.000
_cell.length_b   1.000
_cell.length_c   1.000
_cell.angle_alpha   90.00
_cell.angle_beta   90.00
_cell.angle_gamma   90.00
#
_symmetry.space_group_name_H-M   'P 1'
#
loop_
_entity.id
_entity.type
_entity.pdbx_description
1 polymer ?
#
loop_
_entity_poly.entity_id
_entity_poly.type
_entity_poly.pdbx_seq_one_letter_code
_entity_poly.pdbx_strand_id
1 'polypeptide(L)'
;AYRDRPPWQLGEPTFEALIRVQPDMAWWVQAHYAHCGELTPADDESLLFRTSYAASRPLVAWALALGEQAEILQPPQLRQAAVAYLDLLRQRLLDPPSVEVAEVPPREPRADTTHNGDWQVEVDRFTRLTALSSYLLRRCEDRADQVRLAIAEVCHDLALTPSELREDVRVLNLVNFGGDGTLLFGEVKGKWLEVSCDLAGPALAPAAQLSPLQADTLLLAIELVGGQMPSSAAATLRSAAAKLRRARRDEPPLLASDALLNTRHDILAAVSESIRSRRLLAIDYWSEGTGESTSRLVEPYLLLRSRGEWYYVCYCRTSAGTRVFRIDTTKAVHLLPEHFTPRDDVELELYRREGIPASHRYLARSAVVWYSPTVARWIAERQSVRALPDGSCVARQPYRDESWLVHYLLRFGGQAVPLEPSTAVDALRATVTSLLARYETVA
;
A
#
# COMPACT_ATOMS: atom_id res chain seq x y z
N ALA A 1 -9.96 -11.94 14.13
CA ALA A 1 -9.09 -11.19 13.20
C ALA A 1 -9.56 -9.74 13.12
N TYR A 2 -8.77 -8.78 13.59
CA TYR A 2 -9.08 -7.34 13.51
C TYR A 2 -8.68 -6.71 12.17
N ARG A 3 -7.83 -7.41 11.39
CA ARG A 3 -7.19 -6.91 10.18
C ARG A 3 -8.17 -6.66 9.02
N ASP A 4 -9.17 -7.51 8.90
CA ASP A 4 -10.15 -7.45 7.79
C ASP A 4 -11.46 -6.79 8.24
N ARG A 5 -11.47 -6.18 9.43
CA ARG A 5 -12.64 -5.46 9.91
C ARG A 5 -12.56 -4.01 9.46
N PRO A 6 -13.64 -3.46 8.85
CA PRO A 6 -13.69 -2.06 8.55
C PRO A 6 -13.68 -1.25 9.86
N PRO A 7 -13.31 0.05 9.82
CA PRO A 7 -13.17 0.87 11.02
C PRO A 7 -14.42 0.89 11.93
N TRP A 8 -15.61 0.75 11.37
CA TRP A 8 -16.86 0.70 12.14
C TRP A 8 -17.13 -0.64 12.86
N GLN A 9 -16.39 -1.70 12.54
CA GLN A 9 -16.49 -3.04 13.15
C GLN A 9 -15.30 -3.41 14.06
N LEU A 10 -14.39 -2.47 14.32
CA LEU A 10 -13.25 -2.72 15.20
C LEU A 10 -13.68 -2.98 16.66
N GLY A 11 -14.82 -2.45 17.11
CA GLY A 11 -15.42 -2.80 18.40
C GLY A 11 -16.30 -4.06 18.33
N GLU A 12 -16.96 -4.40 19.43
CA GLU A 12 -18.01 -5.44 19.42
C GLU A 12 -19.23 -4.91 18.66
N PRO A 13 -19.60 -5.49 17.49
CA PRO A 13 -20.70 -4.99 16.69
C PRO A 13 -22.02 -5.16 17.44
N THR A 14 -22.61 -4.04 17.86
CA THR A 14 -23.82 -4.01 18.71
C THR A 14 -25.07 -3.62 17.93
N PHE A 15 -24.90 -2.99 16.76
CA PHE A 15 -25.98 -2.42 15.97
C PHE A 15 -25.86 -2.84 14.51
N GLU A 16 -26.96 -2.71 13.75
CA GLU A 16 -27.00 -2.95 12.32
C GLU A 16 -27.42 -1.69 11.57
N ALA A 17 -26.87 -1.51 10.37
CA ALA A 17 -27.21 -0.43 9.45
C ALA A 17 -27.57 -0.99 8.08
N LEU A 18 -28.49 -0.32 7.40
CA LEU A 18 -28.88 -0.62 6.03
C LEU A 18 -28.53 0.57 5.15
N ILE A 19 -27.74 0.34 4.11
CA ILE A 19 -27.21 1.38 3.23
C ILE A 19 -27.53 0.98 1.79
N ARG A 20 -28.20 1.86 1.04
CA ARG A 20 -28.42 1.69 -0.39
C ARG A 20 -27.18 2.18 -1.14
N VAL A 21 -26.71 1.41 -2.10
CA VAL A 21 -25.56 1.74 -2.94
C VAL A 21 -26.03 1.71 -4.39
N GLN A 22 -25.82 2.79 -5.12
CA GLN A 22 -26.25 2.93 -6.51
C GLN A 22 -25.51 1.94 -7.43
N PRO A 23 -26.09 1.56 -8.60
CA PRO A 23 -25.51 0.55 -9.50
C PRO A 23 -24.05 0.78 -9.86
N ASP A 24 -23.65 2.03 -10.09
CA ASP A 24 -22.28 2.42 -10.46
C ASP A 24 -21.24 2.05 -9.39
N MET A 25 -21.66 1.97 -8.11
CA MET A 25 -20.80 1.67 -6.97
C MET A 25 -21.10 0.32 -6.30
N ALA A 26 -22.21 -0.33 -6.66
CA ALA A 26 -22.65 -1.62 -6.10
C ALA A 26 -21.55 -2.68 -6.16
N TRP A 27 -20.91 -2.84 -7.33
CA TRP A 27 -19.81 -3.77 -7.55
C TRP A 27 -18.62 -3.50 -6.61
N TRP A 28 -18.34 -2.23 -6.28
CA TRP A 28 -17.18 -1.86 -5.46
C TRP A 28 -17.41 -2.27 -4.01
N VAL A 29 -18.63 -1.98 -3.52
CA VAL A 29 -19.05 -2.40 -2.19
C VAL A 29 -19.09 -3.93 -2.10
N GLN A 30 -19.55 -4.61 -3.15
CA GLN A 30 -19.48 -6.07 -3.22
C GLN A 30 -18.05 -6.60 -3.16
N ALA A 31 -17.13 -6.05 -3.96
CA ALA A 31 -15.74 -6.51 -3.98
C ALA A 31 -14.99 -6.24 -2.66
N HIS A 32 -15.31 -5.13 -1.98
CA HIS A 32 -14.53 -4.64 -0.83
C HIS A 32 -15.18 -4.89 0.53
N TYR A 33 -16.50 -5.07 0.60
CA TYR A 33 -17.24 -5.12 1.84
C TYR A 33 -18.26 -6.26 1.91
N ALA A 34 -18.30 -7.17 0.93
CA ALA A 34 -19.14 -8.39 1.04
C ALA A 34 -18.80 -9.26 2.25
N HIS A 35 -17.56 -9.22 2.74
CA HIS A 35 -17.17 -9.93 3.97
C HIS A 35 -17.58 -9.20 5.26
N CYS A 36 -18.05 -7.96 5.15
CA CYS A 36 -18.41 -7.07 6.27
C CYS A 36 -19.92 -7.01 6.52
N GLY A 37 -20.73 -7.76 5.77
CA GLY A 37 -22.17 -7.67 5.85
C GLY A 37 -22.89 -8.51 4.78
N GLU A 38 -24.20 -8.36 4.72
CA GLU A 38 -25.05 -8.98 3.72
C GLU A 38 -25.34 -7.98 2.59
N LEU A 39 -25.31 -8.47 1.35
CA LEU A 39 -25.57 -7.67 0.15
C LEU A 39 -26.77 -8.27 -0.58
N THR A 40 -27.83 -7.48 -0.75
CA THR A 40 -29.02 -7.89 -1.48
C THR A 40 -29.31 -6.92 -2.63
N PRO A 41 -29.60 -7.41 -3.84
CA PRO A 41 -30.02 -6.55 -4.94
C PRO A 41 -31.39 -5.95 -4.64
N ALA A 42 -31.60 -4.70 -5.03
CA ALA A 42 -32.88 -4.01 -5.02
C ALA A 42 -33.53 -4.01 -6.41
N ASP A 43 -34.80 -3.61 -6.48
CA ASP A 43 -35.60 -3.61 -7.71
C ASP A 43 -35.11 -2.61 -8.77
N ASP A 44 -34.31 -1.61 -8.38
CA ASP A 44 -33.77 -0.53 -9.22
C ASP A 44 -32.31 -0.74 -9.63
N GLU A 45 -31.84 -1.99 -9.66
CA GLU A 45 -30.44 -2.39 -9.88
C GLU A 45 -29.46 -1.88 -8.80
N SER A 46 -29.93 -1.17 -7.78
CA SER A 46 -29.12 -0.76 -6.63
C SER A 46 -28.84 -1.94 -5.70
N LEU A 47 -27.87 -1.78 -4.81
CA LEU A 47 -27.45 -2.81 -3.87
C LEU A 47 -27.73 -2.35 -2.44
N LEU A 48 -28.45 -3.15 -1.68
CA LEU A 48 -28.66 -2.94 -0.25
C LEU A 48 -27.53 -3.63 0.51
N PHE A 49 -26.71 -2.83 1.18
CA PHE A 49 -25.65 -3.29 2.06
C PHE A 49 -26.11 -3.21 3.52
N ARG A 50 -26.31 -4.38 4.11
CA ARG A 50 -26.62 -4.53 5.53
C ARG A 50 -25.35 -4.90 6.29
N THR A 51 -24.88 -4.03 7.17
CA THR A 51 -23.63 -4.22 7.91
C THR A 51 -23.80 -3.97 9.40
N SER A 52 -23.15 -4.78 10.21
CA SER A 52 -23.08 -4.54 11.65
C SER A 52 -22.03 -3.46 11.97
N TYR A 53 -22.22 -2.71 13.05
CA TYR A 53 -21.28 -1.69 13.48
C TYR A 53 -21.23 -1.54 15.00
N ALA A 54 -20.05 -1.17 15.48
CA ALA A 54 -19.77 -0.78 16.86
C ALA A 54 -19.59 0.74 16.99
N ALA A 55 -19.19 1.43 15.92
CA ALA A 55 -18.97 2.86 15.90
C ALA A 55 -19.72 3.53 14.74
N SER A 56 -20.59 4.49 15.05
CA SER A 56 -21.41 5.21 14.07
C SER A 56 -20.58 6.16 13.19
N ARG A 57 -19.68 6.94 13.78
CA ARG A 57 -18.90 7.96 13.08
C ARG A 57 -18.11 7.42 11.87
N PRO A 58 -17.34 6.32 11.97
CA PRO A 58 -16.63 5.79 10.81
C PRO A 58 -17.56 5.23 9.72
N LEU A 59 -18.72 4.69 10.09
CA LEU A 59 -19.70 4.19 9.13
C LEU A 59 -20.36 5.34 8.36
N VAL A 60 -20.77 6.40 9.07
CA VAL A 60 -21.33 7.60 8.44
C VAL A 60 -20.29 8.27 7.55
N ALA A 61 -19.04 8.39 8.01
CA ALA A 61 -17.94 8.92 7.22
C ALA A 61 -17.70 8.11 5.95
N TRP A 62 -17.76 6.78 6.03
CA TRP A 62 -17.63 5.90 4.87
C TRP A 62 -18.77 6.10 3.87
N ALA A 63 -20.02 6.12 4.35
CA ALA A 63 -21.18 6.32 3.48
C ALA A 63 -21.15 7.70 2.79
N LEU A 64 -20.86 8.77 3.53
CA LEU A 64 -20.73 10.12 2.97
C LEU A 64 -19.56 10.24 1.99
N ALA A 65 -18.48 9.48 2.17
CA ALA A 65 -17.35 9.46 1.25
C ALA A 65 -17.70 8.88 -0.13
N LEU A 66 -18.80 8.14 -0.26
CA LEU A 66 -19.35 7.70 -1.54
C LEU A 66 -20.28 8.73 -2.17
N GLY A 67 -20.50 9.88 -1.52
CA GLY A 67 -21.30 10.98 -2.04
C GLY A 67 -22.71 10.52 -2.38
N GLU A 68 -23.15 10.81 -3.60
CA GLU A 68 -24.50 10.45 -4.07
C GLU A 68 -24.66 8.94 -4.37
N GLN A 69 -23.56 8.20 -4.41
CA GLN A 69 -23.57 6.77 -4.73
C GLN A 69 -23.96 5.88 -3.55
N ALA A 70 -24.06 6.43 -2.34
CA ALA A 70 -24.55 5.71 -1.17
C ALA A 70 -25.54 6.54 -0.36
N GLU A 71 -26.50 5.86 0.25
CA GLU A 71 -27.49 6.47 1.13
C GLU A 71 -27.76 5.57 2.33
N ILE A 72 -27.62 6.13 3.53
CA ILE A 72 -27.98 5.41 4.75
C ILE A 72 -29.50 5.37 4.86
N LEU A 73 -30.11 4.19 4.84
CA LEU A 73 -31.55 4.01 5.01
C LEU A 73 -31.93 3.81 6.48
N GLN A 74 -31.15 2.99 7.18
CA GLN A 74 -31.40 2.67 8.59
C GLN A 74 -30.10 2.54 9.38
N PRO A 75 -30.13 2.75 10.71
CA PRO A 75 -31.25 3.26 11.49
C PRO A 75 -31.39 4.80 11.39
N PRO A 76 -32.53 5.40 11.79
CA PRO A 76 -32.76 6.85 11.72
C PRO A 76 -31.68 7.69 12.42
N GLN A 77 -31.08 7.16 13.48
CA GLN A 77 -30.00 7.82 14.22
C GLN A 77 -28.74 8.01 13.36
N LEU A 78 -28.41 7.08 12.46
CA LEU A 78 -27.31 7.26 11.52
C LEU A 78 -27.64 8.27 10.43
N ARG A 79 -28.90 8.32 9.99
CA ARG A 79 -29.36 9.37 9.05
C ARG A 79 -29.25 10.76 9.69
N GLN A 80 -29.71 10.92 10.93
CA GLN A 80 -29.57 12.17 11.69
C GLN A 80 -28.09 12.56 11.87
N ALA A 81 -27.21 11.59 12.12
CA ALA A 81 -25.77 11.85 12.20
C ALA A 81 -25.17 12.31 10.86
N ALA A 82 -25.60 11.72 9.73
CA ALA A 82 -25.19 12.16 8.40
C ALA A 82 -25.65 13.60 8.11
N VAL A 83 -26.91 13.93 8.41
CA VAL A 83 -27.45 15.29 8.29
C VAL A 83 -26.65 16.27 9.16
N ALA A 84 -26.36 15.94 10.41
CA ALA A 84 -25.57 16.80 11.29
C ALA A 84 -24.14 17.07 10.74
N TYR A 85 -23.52 16.08 10.09
CA TYR A 85 -22.20 16.25 9.45
C TYR A 85 -22.27 17.13 8.20
N LEU A 86 -23.31 16.95 7.39
CA LEU A 86 -23.55 17.78 6.21
C LEU A 86 -23.92 19.22 6.59
N ASP A 87 -24.69 19.42 7.66
CA ASP A 87 -24.99 20.74 8.20
C ASP A 87 -23.74 21.45 8.73
N LEU A 88 -22.87 20.73 9.43
CA LEU A 88 -21.60 21.28 9.87
C LEU A 88 -20.71 21.70 8.68
N LEU A 89 -20.68 20.90 7.60
CA LEU A 89 -20.01 21.29 6.35
C LEU A 89 -20.65 22.54 5.75
N ARG A 90 -21.98 22.59 5.63
CA ARG A 90 -22.72 23.73 5.10
C ARG A 90 -22.41 25.01 5.88
N GLN A 91 -22.43 24.95 7.21
CA GLN A 91 -22.08 26.10 8.07
C GLN A 91 -20.64 26.58 7.83
N ARG A 92 -19.67 25.66 7.77
CA ARG A 92 -18.26 26.00 7.50
C ARG A 92 -17.99 26.49 6.08
N LEU A 93 -18.85 26.16 5.12
CA LEU A 93 -18.78 26.68 3.75
C LEU A 93 -19.43 28.06 3.59
N LEU A 94 -20.34 28.43 4.52
CA LEU A 94 -20.97 29.74 4.58
C LEU A 94 -20.08 30.75 5.34
N ASP A 95 -19.50 30.30 6.45
CA ASP A 95 -18.57 31.07 7.27
C ASP A 95 -17.23 30.32 7.36
N PRO A 96 -16.37 30.44 6.32
CA PRO A 96 -15.10 29.73 6.28
C PRO A 96 -14.17 30.23 7.39
N PRO A 97 -13.38 29.32 8.01
CA PRO A 97 -12.37 29.71 8.99
C PRO A 97 -11.49 30.82 8.44
N SER A 98 -11.41 31.94 9.16
CA SER A 98 -10.59 33.09 8.80
C SER A 98 -9.12 32.73 8.95
N VAL A 99 -8.52 32.26 7.86
CA VAL A 99 -7.11 31.87 7.82
C VAL A 99 -6.44 32.63 6.68
N GLU A 100 -5.38 33.37 6.98
CA GLU A 100 -4.52 33.91 5.92
C GLU A 100 -4.00 32.75 5.09
N VAL A 101 -4.32 32.75 3.79
CA VAL A 101 -3.79 31.79 2.83
C VAL A 101 -2.35 32.17 2.51
N ALA A 102 -1.48 32.15 3.52
CA ALA A 102 -0.04 32.21 3.32
C ALA A 102 0.44 30.85 2.82
N GLU A 103 1.44 30.86 1.91
CA GLU A 103 2.03 29.67 1.30
C GLU A 103 2.30 28.61 2.37
N VAL A 104 1.61 27.46 2.27
CA VAL A 104 2.02 26.26 2.99
C VAL A 104 3.30 25.81 2.29
N PRO A 105 4.49 25.92 2.90
CA PRO A 105 5.71 25.53 2.24
C PRO A 105 5.59 24.04 1.87
N PRO A 106 6.06 23.64 0.67
CA PRO A 106 6.18 22.23 0.36
C PRO A 106 6.99 21.57 1.48
N ARG A 107 6.65 20.31 1.81
CA ARG A 107 7.50 19.53 2.72
C ARG A 107 8.89 19.54 2.12
N GLU A 108 9.82 20.31 2.69
CA GLU A 108 11.22 19.96 2.54
C GLU A 108 11.29 18.50 2.97
N PRO A 109 11.85 17.60 2.14
CA PRO A 109 12.16 16.27 2.62
C PRO A 109 12.85 16.51 3.96
N ARG A 110 12.29 15.96 5.04
CA ARG A 110 12.93 16.06 6.35
C ARG A 110 14.36 15.60 6.06
N ALA A 111 15.32 16.51 6.05
CA ALA A 111 16.68 16.14 6.28
C ALA A 111 16.56 15.36 7.58
N ASP A 112 16.85 14.06 7.50
CA ASP A 112 16.64 13.13 8.58
C ASP A 112 17.66 13.45 9.67
N THR A 113 17.47 14.60 10.31
CA THR A 113 18.33 15.13 11.36
C THR A 113 17.78 14.54 12.64
N THR A 114 17.93 13.22 12.77
CA THR A 114 18.47 12.53 13.94
C THR A 114 18.25 11.03 13.79
N HIS A 115 19.37 10.30 13.86
CA HIS A 115 19.53 8.84 13.96
C HIS A 115 19.48 8.01 12.67
N ASN A 116 20.64 8.00 12.00
CA ASN A 116 21.45 6.80 11.72
C ASN A 116 20.80 5.50 12.24
N GLY A 117 20.02 4.84 11.41
CA GLY A 117 19.24 3.66 11.79
C GLY A 117 18.18 3.33 10.77
N ASP A 118 18.57 3.30 9.50
CA ASP A 118 17.72 2.95 8.37
C ASP A 118 17.42 1.43 8.41
N TRP A 119 16.43 1.06 9.22
CA TRP A 119 15.87 -0.30 9.26
C TRP A 119 14.68 -0.43 8.32
N GLN A 120 14.67 0.29 7.19
CA GLN A 120 13.92 -0.16 6.02
C GLN A 120 14.77 -1.20 5.28
N VAL A 121 14.29 -2.43 5.24
CA VAL A 121 14.87 -3.46 4.36
C VAL A 121 14.41 -3.13 2.95
N GLU A 122 15.19 -2.30 2.24
CA GLU A 122 15.01 -2.12 0.80
C GLU A 122 15.09 -3.49 0.12
N VAL A 123 14.16 -3.76 -0.82
CA VAL A 123 14.11 -5.03 -1.59
C VAL A 123 15.46 -5.31 -2.28
N ASP A 124 16.17 -4.26 -2.66
CA ASP A 124 17.50 -4.35 -3.26
C ASP A 124 18.60 -4.74 -2.24
N ARG A 125 18.48 -4.29 -0.98
CA ARG A 125 19.44 -4.63 0.08
C ARG A 125 19.47 -6.12 0.40
N PHE A 126 18.34 -6.81 0.32
CA PHE A 126 18.28 -8.26 0.52
C PHE A 126 18.97 -9.03 -0.61
N THR A 127 18.76 -8.60 -1.86
CA THR A 127 19.45 -9.15 -3.04
C THR A 127 20.95 -8.91 -2.95
N ARG A 128 21.34 -7.69 -2.56
CA ARG A 128 22.73 -7.29 -2.33
C ARG A 128 23.40 -8.09 -1.21
N LEU A 129 22.73 -8.27 -0.07
CA LEU A 129 23.21 -9.11 1.04
C LEU A 129 23.38 -10.57 0.63
N THR A 130 22.46 -11.10 -0.16
CA THR A 130 22.54 -12.48 -0.67
C THR A 130 23.70 -12.65 -1.65
N ALA A 131 23.91 -11.67 -2.53
CA ALA A 131 25.04 -11.62 -3.46
C ALA A 131 26.37 -11.50 -2.72
N LEU A 132 26.46 -10.60 -1.72
CA LEU A 132 27.63 -10.45 -0.84
C LEU A 132 27.93 -11.76 -0.10
N SER A 133 26.93 -12.37 0.54
CA SER A 133 27.11 -13.64 1.25
C SER A 133 27.61 -14.75 0.33
N SER A 134 27.02 -14.88 -0.87
CA SER A 134 27.44 -15.88 -1.86
C SER A 134 28.85 -15.62 -2.39
N TYR A 135 29.23 -14.35 -2.56
CA TYR A 135 30.56 -13.94 -2.99
C TYR A 135 31.61 -14.28 -1.91
N LEU A 136 31.32 -13.99 -0.65
CA LEU A 136 32.19 -14.29 0.48
C LEU A 136 32.36 -15.79 0.70
N LEU A 137 31.29 -16.59 0.63
CA LEU A 137 31.34 -18.05 0.77
C LEU A 137 32.28 -18.70 -0.26
N ARG A 138 32.17 -18.34 -1.55
CA ARG A 138 33.06 -18.88 -2.59
C ARG A 138 34.53 -18.58 -2.33
N ARG A 139 34.83 -17.37 -1.81
CA ARG A 139 36.21 -16.98 -1.51
C ARG A 139 36.74 -17.62 -0.23
N CYS A 140 35.86 -18.06 0.67
CA CYS A 140 36.20 -18.83 1.86
C CYS A 140 36.39 -20.33 1.58
N GLU A 141 35.62 -20.94 0.68
CA GLU A 141 35.80 -22.34 0.25
C GLU A 141 37.21 -22.60 -0.29
N ASP A 142 37.83 -21.61 -0.94
CA ASP A 142 39.16 -21.72 -1.55
C ASP A 142 40.33 -21.47 -0.56
N ARG A 143 40.12 -20.83 0.60
CA ARG A 143 41.21 -20.40 1.49
C ARG A 143 40.82 -20.21 2.97
N ALA A 144 41.07 -21.23 3.81
CA ALA A 144 41.20 -21.16 5.28
C ALA A 144 40.04 -20.45 6.05
N ASP A 145 40.04 -20.57 7.38
CA ASP A 145 38.97 -20.05 8.24
C ASP A 145 38.87 -18.50 8.26
N GLN A 146 39.80 -17.80 7.60
CA GLN A 146 39.83 -16.35 7.49
C GLN A 146 40.37 -15.88 6.13
N VAL A 147 39.62 -14.98 5.48
CA VAL A 147 39.96 -14.39 4.19
C VAL A 147 40.09 -12.87 4.32
N ARG A 148 41.07 -12.30 3.63
CA ARG A 148 41.25 -10.85 3.54
C ARG A 148 41.06 -10.38 2.11
N LEU A 149 40.06 -9.51 1.90
CA LEU A 149 39.66 -9.00 0.58
C LEU A 149 39.88 -7.49 0.50
N ALA A 150 40.31 -6.98 -0.65
CA ALA A 150 40.41 -5.54 -0.87
C ALA A 150 39.00 -4.96 -1.05
N ILE A 151 38.65 -3.90 -0.30
CA ILE A 151 37.30 -3.30 -0.39
C ILE A 151 36.99 -2.83 -1.82
N ALA A 152 37.98 -2.27 -2.52
CA ALA A 152 37.82 -1.84 -3.90
C ALA A 152 37.46 -2.98 -4.87
N GLU A 153 37.98 -4.19 -4.63
CA GLU A 153 37.68 -5.38 -5.43
C GLU A 153 36.25 -5.85 -5.17
N VAL A 154 35.85 -5.98 -3.90
CA VAL A 154 34.49 -6.40 -3.52
C VAL A 154 33.45 -5.40 -4.05
N CYS A 155 33.72 -4.10 -3.89
CA CYS A 155 32.87 -3.03 -4.42
C CYS A 155 32.77 -3.07 -5.95
N HIS A 156 33.86 -3.38 -6.66
CA HIS A 156 33.85 -3.50 -8.12
C HIS A 156 33.03 -4.72 -8.57
N ASP A 157 33.29 -5.88 -7.98
CA ASP A 157 32.68 -7.15 -8.38
C ASP A 157 31.17 -7.20 -8.10
N LEU A 158 30.72 -6.52 -7.05
CA LEU A 158 29.31 -6.47 -6.64
C LEU A 158 28.61 -5.16 -7.02
N ALA A 159 29.30 -4.26 -7.73
CA ALA A 159 28.81 -2.93 -8.09
C ALA A 159 28.29 -2.11 -6.89
N LEU A 160 29.04 -2.12 -5.78
CA LEU A 160 28.68 -1.46 -4.52
C LEU A 160 29.57 -0.27 -4.21
N THR A 161 29.02 0.71 -3.50
CA THR A 161 29.84 1.75 -2.87
C THR A 161 30.49 1.23 -1.58
N PRO A 162 31.62 1.82 -1.14
CA PRO A 162 32.23 1.47 0.14
C PRO A 162 31.34 1.75 1.37
N SER A 163 30.34 2.62 1.24
CA SER A 163 29.37 2.88 2.31
C SER A 163 28.38 1.74 2.44
N GLU A 164 27.76 1.34 1.31
CA GLU A 164 26.82 0.22 1.25
C GLU A 164 27.46 -1.07 1.75
N LEU A 165 28.69 -1.37 1.31
CA LEU A 165 29.40 -2.56 1.77
C LEU A 165 29.58 -2.59 3.29
N ARG A 166 29.89 -1.45 3.93
CA ARG A 166 30.05 -1.39 5.40
C ARG A 166 28.74 -1.66 6.12
N GLU A 167 27.64 -1.12 5.60
CA GLU A 167 26.33 -1.33 6.19
C GLU A 167 25.85 -2.78 6.00
N ASP A 168 26.06 -3.34 4.82
CA ASP A 168 25.69 -4.72 4.52
C ASP A 168 26.51 -5.70 5.35
N VAL A 169 27.81 -5.44 5.58
CA VAL A 169 28.62 -6.25 6.51
C VAL A 169 28.10 -6.19 7.94
N ARG A 170 27.59 -5.04 8.42
CA ARG A 170 26.97 -4.95 9.74
C ARG A 170 25.72 -5.80 9.85
N VAL A 171 24.87 -5.76 8.82
CA VAL A 171 23.66 -6.59 8.77
C VAL A 171 24.05 -8.07 8.66
N LEU A 172 25.00 -8.42 7.80
CA LEU A 172 25.53 -9.77 7.64
C LEU A 172 25.90 -10.40 8.99
N ASN A 173 26.63 -9.66 9.83
CA ASN A 173 27.07 -10.11 11.16
C ASN A 173 25.91 -10.33 12.16
N LEU A 174 24.72 -9.80 11.89
CA LEU A 174 23.53 -9.98 12.74
C LEU A 174 22.68 -11.17 12.29
N VAL A 175 22.64 -11.44 10.98
CA VAL A 175 21.78 -12.49 10.42
C VAL A 175 22.53 -13.81 10.15
N ASN A 176 23.87 -13.78 10.13
CA ASN A 176 24.76 -14.94 9.96
C ASN A 176 24.25 -15.95 8.91
N PHE A 177 24.44 -15.61 7.64
CA PHE A 177 24.05 -16.48 6.52
C PHE A 177 25.20 -17.38 6.09
N GLY A 178 24.97 -18.68 6.08
CA GLY A 178 25.75 -19.64 5.30
C GLY A 178 24.90 -20.82 4.88
N GLY A 179 25.11 -21.28 3.64
CA GLY A 179 24.78 -22.65 3.28
C GLY A 179 25.57 -23.60 4.19
N ASP A 180 24.94 -24.71 4.57
CA ASP A 180 25.57 -25.81 5.33
C ASP A 180 26.04 -25.48 6.76
N GLY A 181 25.54 -24.39 7.34
CA GLY A 181 25.85 -24.01 8.73
C GLY A 181 27.14 -23.19 8.89
N THR A 182 27.60 -22.57 7.80
CA THR A 182 28.75 -21.65 7.82
C THR A 182 28.34 -20.31 8.43
N LEU A 183 29.11 -19.82 9.39
CA LEU A 183 28.96 -18.48 9.97
C LEU A 183 29.94 -17.54 9.27
N LEU A 184 29.40 -16.50 8.63
CA LEU A 184 30.17 -15.40 8.08
C LEU A 184 30.21 -14.25 9.07
N PHE A 185 31.41 -13.82 9.44
CA PHE A 185 31.61 -12.59 10.17
C PHE A 185 32.65 -11.71 9.45
N GLY A 186 32.25 -10.49 9.09
CA GLY A 186 33.08 -9.54 8.38
C GLY A 186 33.44 -8.32 9.22
N GLU A 187 34.70 -7.89 9.18
CA GLU A 187 35.18 -6.67 9.79
C GLU A 187 35.95 -5.82 8.77
N VAL A 188 35.60 -4.53 8.68
CA VAL A 188 36.28 -3.59 7.78
C VAL A 188 37.45 -2.92 8.52
N LYS A 189 38.68 -3.22 8.09
CA LYS A 189 39.93 -2.63 8.60
C LYS A 189 40.66 -1.83 7.54
N GLY A 190 40.46 -0.51 7.57
CA GLY A 190 41.06 0.41 6.59
C GLY A 190 40.56 0.13 5.18
N LYS A 191 41.45 -0.33 4.30
CA LYS A 191 41.15 -0.69 2.89
C LYS A 191 40.81 -2.16 2.68
N TRP A 192 40.73 -2.94 3.75
CA TRP A 192 40.54 -4.39 3.72
C TRP A 192 39.26 -4.79 4.43
N LEU A 193 38.59 -5.79 3.87
CA LEU A 193 37.52 -6.53 4.53
C LEU A 193 38.12 -7.86 5.00
N GLU A 194 38.20 -8.05 6.30
CA GLU A 194 38.59 -9.32 6.93
C GLU A 194 37.33 -10.12 7.21
N VAL A 195 37.22 -11.31 6.65
CA VAL A 195 36.06 -12.19 6.80
C VAL A 195 36.51 -13.48 7.46
N SER A 196 35.95 -13.79 8.62
CA SER A 196 36.05 -15.11 9.23
C SER A 196 34.87 -15.97 8.78
N CYS A 197 35.20 -17.19 8.39
CA CYS A 197 34.27 -18.20 7.92
C CYS A 197 34.39 -19.40 8.85
N ASP A 198 33.49 -19.49 9.84
CA ASP A 198 33.49 -20.59 10.80
C ASP A 198 32.46 -21.65 10.40
N LEU A 199 32.85 -22.92 10.45
CA LEU A 199 31.93 -24.03 10.29
C LEU A 199 31.28 -24.32 11.65
N ALA A 200 30.14 -23.66 11.93
CA ALA A 200 29.27 -24.05 13.04
C ALA A 200 28.53 -25.38 12.78
N GLY A 201 29.01 -26.18 11.82
CA GLY A 201 28.49 -27.50 11.44
C GLY A 201 28.19 -28.42 12.63
N PRO A 202 29.03 -28.51 13.69
CA PRO A 202 28.73 -29.35 14.86
C PRO A 202 27.60 -28.80 15.75
N ALA A 203 27.47 -27.46 15.86
CA ALA A 203 26.45 -26.80 16.68
C ALA A 203 25.08 -26.74 15.98
N LEU A 204 25.09 -26.76 14.65
CA LEU A 204 23.91 -26.81 13.77
C LEU A 204 23.61 -28.22 13.25
N ALA A 205 24.41 -29.23 13.61
CA ALA A 205 24.17 -30.64 13.30
C ALA A 205 22.84 -31.19 13.85
N PRO A 206 22.32 -30.74 15.01
CA PRO A 206 21.00 -31.16 15.45
C PRO A 206 19.91 -30.65 14.48
N ALA A 207 19.00 -31.53 14.09
CA ALA A 207 17.87 -31.14 13.26
C ALA A 207 17.09 -29.99 13.91
N ALA A 208 16.84 -28.92 13.15
CA ALA A 208 16.05 -27.77 13.62
C ALA A 208 14.67 -28.25 14.09
N GLN A 209 14.37 -28.04 15.38
CA GLN A 209 13.06 -28.33 15.94
C GLN A 209 12.19 -27.10 15.80
N LEU A 210 11.32 -27.10 14.79
CA LEU A 210 10.36 -26.03 14.56
C LEU A 210 9.01 -26.44 15.13
N SER A 211 8.37 -25.54 15.86
CA SER A 211 6.96 -25.68 16.18
C SER A 211 6.13 -25.58 14.88
N PRO A 212 4.90 -26.12 14.86
CA PRO A 212 4.00 -25.96 13.72
C PRO A 212 3.88 -24.48 13.30
N LEU A 213 3.65 -23.57 14.25
CA LEU A 213 3.54 -22.14 13.97
C LEU A 213 4.81 -21.55 13.33
N GLN A 214 5.99 -21.96 13.78
CA GLN A 214 7.26 -21.51 13.19
C GLN A 214 7.43 -22.01 11.76
N ALA A 215 7.08 -23.27 11.49
CA ALA A 215 7.12 -23.83 10.15
C ALA A 215 6.15 -23.11 9.19
N ASP A 216 4.92 -22.79 9.65
CA ASP A 216 3.96 -22.04 8.84
C ASP A 216 4.41 -20.60 8.59
N THR A 217 5.01 -19.95 9.59
CA THR A 217 5.54 -18.59 9.45
C THR A 217 6.66 -18.54 8.42
N LEU A 218 7.55 -19.53 8.42
CA LEU A 218 8.63 -19.66 7.44
C LEU A 218 8.09 -19.97 6.04
N LEU A 219 7.09 -20.85 5.92
CA LEU A 219 6.43 -21.12 4.64
C LEU A 219 5.80 -19.85 4.06
N LEU A 220 5.09 -19.08 4.88
CA LEU A 220 4.51 -17.81 4.47
C LEU A 220 5.57 -16.79 4.03
N ALA A 221 6.69 -16.70 4.75
CA ALA A 221 7.81 -15.82 4.37
C ALA A 221 8.43 -16.24 3.02
N ILE A 222 8.62 -17.54 2.79
CA ILE A 222 9.13 -18.07 1.52
C ILE A 222 8.16 -17.77 0.38
N GLU A 223 6.84 -17.90 0.60
CA GLU A 223 5.82 -17.61 -0.42
C GLU A 223 5.77 -16.11 -0.76
N LEU A 224 5.92 -15.22 0.23
CA LEU A 224 5.89 -13.77 0.02
C LEU A 224 7.15 -13.22 -0.66
N VAL A 225 8.33 -13.82 -0.41
CA VAL A 225 9.62 -13.27 -0.85
C VAL A 225 10.26 -14.11 -1.98
N GLY A 226 9.92 -15.39 -2.09
CA GLY A 226 10.62 -16.34 -2.97
C GLY A 226 10.57 -16.00 -4.46
N GLY A 227 9.52 -15.31 -4.92
CA GLY A 227 9.39 -14.83 -6.31
C GLY A 227 10.29 -13.64 -6.65
N GLN A 228 10.89 -12.99 -5.64
CA GLN A 228 11.77 -11.83 -5.81
C GLN A 228 13.26 -12.21 -5.80
N MET A 229 13.58 -13.51 -5.68
CA MET A 229 14.95 -13.99 -5.51
C MET A 229 15.63 -14.41 -6.83
N PRO A 230 16.96 -14.23 -6.95
CA PRO A 230 17.75 -14.80 -8.05
C PRO A 230 17.57 -16.33 -8.17
N SER A 231 17.71 -16.86 -9.39
CA SER A 231 17.36 -18.25 -9.74
C SER A 231 18.03 -19.33 -8.88
N SER A 232 19.27 -19.11 -8.43
CA SER A 232 20.00 -20.03 -7.54
C SER A 232 19.42 -20.06 -6.13
N ALA A 233 19.10 -18.91 -5.54
CA ALA A 233 18.48 -18.82 -4.21
C ALA A 233 17.02 -19.29 -4.22
N ALA A 234 16.30 -19.07 -5.32
CA ALA A 234 14.93 -19.55 -5.51
C ALA A 234 14.82 -21.09 -5.50
N ALA A 235 15.84 -21.81 -6.00
CA ALA A 235 15.87 -23.28 -5.92
C ALA A 235 16.03 -23.77 -4.47
N THR A 236 16.91 -23.13 -3.69
CA THR A 236 17.13 -23.44 -2.28
C THR A 236 15.89 -23.16 -1.43
N LEU A 237 15.23 -22.02 -1.65
CA LEU A 237 13.98 -21.69 -0.95
C LEU A 237 12.84 -22.65 -1.29
N ARG A 238 12.71 -23.07 -2.56
CA ARG A 238 11.76 -24.12 -2.95
C ARG A 238 12.04 -25.45 -2.26
N SER A 239 13.32 -25.82 -2.16
CA SER A 239 13.74 -27.03 -1.43
C SER A 239 13.42 -26.93 0.07
N ALA A 240 13.69 -25.78 0.69
CA ALA A 240 13.35 -25.53 2.09
C ALA A 240 11.84 -25.59 2.34
N ALA A 241 11.03 -24.97 1.47
CA ALA A 241 9.57 -25.05 1.54
C ALA A 241 9.07 -26.50 1.41
N ALA A 242 9.62 -27.27 0.48
CA ALA A 242 9.26 -28.68 0.33
C ALA A 242 9.60 -29.52 1.59
N LYS A 243 10.75 -29.25 2.22
CA LYS A 243 11.13 -29.90 3.49
C LYS A 243 10.19 -29.52 4.63
N LEU A 244 9.79 -28.25 4.73
CA LEU A 244 8.84 -27.78 5.75
C LEU A 244 7.44 -28.38 5.55
N ARG A 245 6.92 -28.42 4.32
CA ARG A 245 5.61 -29.06 4.01
C ARG A 245 5.63 -30.55 4.36
N ARG A 246 6.71 -31.25 4.00
CA ARG A 246 6.91 -32.66 4.37
C ARG A 246 7.01 -32.88 5.88
N ALA A 247 7.73 -31.99 6.60
CA ALA A 247 7.83 -32.05 8.06
C ALA A 247 6.46 -31.80 8.73
N ARG A 248 5.62 -30.99 8.10
CA ARG A 248 4.21 -30.76 8.45
C ARG A 248 3.26 -31.87 8.02
N ARG A 249 3.76 -32.94 7.38
CA ARG A 249 2.96 -34.06 6.86
C ARG A 249 1.82 -33.61 5.93
N ASP A 250 2.03 -32.51 5.22
CA ASP A 250 1.01 -31.87 4.39
C ASP A 250 -0.30 -31.51 5.14
N GLU A 251 -0.23 -31.36 6.47
CA GLU A 251 -1.32 -30.80 7.26
C GLU A 251 -1.59 -29.35 6.83
N PRO A 252 -2.86 -28.92 6.81
CA PRO A 252 -3.20 -27.55 6.45
C PRO A 252 -2.48 -26.56 7.39
N PRO A 253 -1.97 -25.44 6.86
CA PRO A 253 -1.24 -24.48 7.67
C PRO A 253 -2.18 -23.82 8.68
N LEU A 254 -1.68 -23.59 9.91
CA LEU A 254 -2.35 -22.81 10.95
C LEU A 254 -2.45 -21.33 10.55
N LEU A 255 -1.56 -20.91 9.65
CA LEU A 255 -1.57 -19.62 8.96
C LEU A 255 -1.80 -19.86 7.46
N ALA A 256 -3.05 -19.83 7.02
CA ALA A 256 -3.36 -19.89 5.59
C ALA A 256 -3.11 -18.54 4.93
N SER A 257 -2.33 -18.54 3.83
CA SER A 257 -2.19 -17.35 2.98
C SER A 257 -3.53 -16.93 2.39
N ASP A 258 -4.46 -17.87 2.19
CA ASP A 258 -5.74 -17.64 1.52
C ASP A 258 -6.66 -16.66 2.27
N ALA A 259 -6.53 -16.56 3.61
CA ALA A 259 -7.22 -15.54 4.39
C ALA A 259 -6.52 -14.16 4.32
N LEU A 260 -5.24 -14.13 3.94
CA LEU A 260 -4.44 -12.91 3.75
C LEU A 260 -4.42 -12.44 2.27
N LEU A 261 -4.75 -13.33 1.35
CA LEU A 261 -4.74 -13.16 -0.09
C LEU A 261 -6.17 -13.34 -0.61
N ASN A 262 -6.96 -12.29 -0.36
CA ASN A 262 -8.32 -12.07 -0.86
C ASN A 262 -8.39 -12.20 -2.41
N THR A 263 -9.59 -12.06 -3.00
CA THR A 263 -9.97 -12.06 -4.45
C THR A 263 -9.17 -11.12 -5.38
N ARG A 264 -8.03 -10.60 -4.93
CA ARG A 264 -7.04 -9.82 -5.67
C ARG A 264 -5.81 -10.64 -6.01
N HIS A 265 -5.70 -11.88 -5.52
CA HIS A 265 -4.59 -12.78 -5.88
C HIS A 265 -4.57 -13.09 -7.38
N ASP A 266 -5.73 -13.29 -7.98
CA ASP A 266 -5.90 -13.47 -9.43
C ASP A 266 -5.46 -12.23 -10.23
N ILE A 267 -5.84 -11.02 -9.79
CA ILE A 267 -5.42 -9.77 -10.40
C ILE A 267 -3.90 -9.59 -10.27
N LEU A 268 -3.38 -9.79 -9.05
CA LEU A 268 -1.95 -9.71 -8.76
C LEU A 268 -1.15 -10.73 -9.56
N ALA A 269 -1.64 -11.97 -9.67
CA ALA A 269 -1.02 -13.04 -10.43
C ALA A 269 -1.06 -12.76 -11.93
N ALA A 270 -2.18 -12.29 -12.48
CA ALA A 270 -2.30 -11.92 -13.88
C ALA A 270 -1.41 -10.73 -14.26
N VAL A 271 -1.30 -9.72 -13.38
CA VAL A 271 -0.37 -8.60 -13.57
C VAL A 271 1.07 -9.10 -13.51
N SER A 272 1.42 -9.94 -12.52
CA SER A 272 2.77 -10.51 -12.41
C SER A 272 3.13 -11.35 -13.64
N GLU A 273 2.19 -12.14 -14.13
CA GLU A 273 2.34 -12.96 -15.33
C GLU A 273 2.50 -12.10 -16.58
N SER A 274 1.70 -11.04 -16.71
CA SER A 274 1.80 -10.05 -17.79
C SER A 274 3.18 -9.39 -17.83
N ILE A 275 3.73 -8.99 -16.68
CA ILE A 275 5.07 -8.42 -16.58
C ILE A 275 6.13 -9.45 -17.01
N ARG A 276 6.05 -10.67 -16.45
CA ARG A 276 7.03 -11.75 -16.70
C ARG A 276 7.04 -12.21 -18.17
N SER A 277 5.86 -12.36 -18.76
CA SER A 277 5.67 -12.80 -20.14
C SER A 277 5.66 -11.67 -21.16
N ARG A 278 5.70 -10.41 -20.71
CA ARG A 278 5.55 -9.20 -21.55
C ARG A 278 4.30 -9.23 -22.41
N ARG A 279 3.19 -9.69 -21.85
CA ARG A 279 1.90 -9.80 -22.51
C ARG A 279 0.99 -8.63 -22.17
N LEU A 280 0.18 -8.16 -23.11
CA LEU A 280 -0.79 -7.11 -22.86
C LEU A 280 -1.83 -7.54 -21.84
N LEU A 281 -2.27 -6.57 -21.05
CA LEU A 281 -3.32 -6.77 -20.06
C LEU A 281 -4.49 -5.83 -20.40
N ALA A 282 -5.66 -6.41 -20.65
CA ALA A 282 -6.90 -5.63 -20.62
C ALA A 282 -7.36 -5.56 -19.16
N ILE A 283 -7.67 -4.36 -18.69
CA ILE A 283 -8.11 -4.11 -17.32
C ILE A 283 -9.42 -3.32 -17.35
N ASP A 284 -10.32 -3.66 -16.45
CA ASP A 284 -11.42 -2.78 -16.08
C ASP A 284 -11.02 -2.05 -14.81
N TYR A 285 -10.84 -0.74 -14.90
CA TYR A 285 -10.29 0.06 -13.81
C TYR A 285 -11.28 1.09 -13.33
N TRP A 286 -11.57 1.07 -12.04
CA TRP A 286 -12.33 2.11 -11.38
C TRP A 286 -11.43 3.25 -10.92
N SER A 287 -11.81 4.45 -11.30
CA SER A 287 -11.08 5.67 -11.00
C SER A 287 -11.77 6.42 -9.87
N GLU A 288 -11.17 6.39 -8.66
CA GLU A 288 -11.66 7.13 -7.48
C GLU A 288 -11.98 8.60 -7.78
N GLY A 289 -11.26 9.24 -8.71
CA GLY A 289 -11.48 10.65 -9.01
C GLY A 289 -12.72 10.92 -9.85
N THR A 290 -12.94 10.09 -10.86
CA THR A 290 -14.09 10.27 -11.75
C THR A 290 -15.34 9.53 -11.27
N GLY A 291 -15.19 8.58 -10.33
CA GLY A 291 -16.26 7.66 -9.95
C GLY A 291 -16.59 6.62 -11.02
N GLU A 292 -15.96 6.71 -12.20
CA GLU A 292 -16.27 5.91 -13.37
C GLU A 292 -15.36 4.69 -13.50
N SER A 293 -15.90 3.68 -14.18
CA SER A 293 -15.19 2.47 -14.57
C SER A 293 -14.80 2.57 -16.03
N THR A 294 -13.52 2.34 -16.33
CA THR A 294 -12.99 2.43 -17.69
C THR A 294 -12.22 1.18 -18.05
N SER A 295 -12.54 0.59 -19.20
CA SER A 295 -11.74 -0.49 -19.78
C SER A 295 -10.50 0.08 -20.45
N ARG A 296 -9.33 -0.48 -20.13
CA ARG A 296 -8.02 0.02 -20.57
C ARG A 296 -7.16 -1.12 -21.05
N LEU A 297 -6.38 -0.84 -22.09
CA LEU A 297 -5.34 -1.73 -22.57
C LEU A 297 -3.99 -1.22 -22.07
N VAL A 298 -3.26 -2.05 -21.33
CA VAL A 298 -2.02 -1.64 -20.65
C VAL A 298 -0.86 -2.59 -20.94
N GLU A 299 0.35 -2.03 -20.85
CA GLU A 299 1.64 -2.72 -20.93
C GLU A 299 2.29 -2.66 -19.53
N PRO A 300 2.09 -3.67 -18.66
CA PRO A 300 2.60 -3.65 -17.28
C PRO A 300 4.11 -3.89 -17.21
N TYR A 301 4.82 -3.10 -16.39
CA TYR A 301 6.28 -3.18 -16.28
C TYR A 301 6.78 -3.50 -14.88
N LEU A 302 6.12 -2.96 -13.85
CA LEU A 302 6.61 -3.05 -12.48
C LEU A 302 5.42 -3.17 -11.53
N LEU A 303 5.45 -4.20 -10.69
CA LEU A 303 4.54 -4.36 -9.56
C LEU A 303 5.31 -3.96 -8.29
N LEU A 304 4.73 -3.07 -7.49
CA LEU A 304 5.38 -2.58 -6.27
C LEU A 304 4.37 -2.27 -5.18
N ARG A 305 4.86 -2.29 -3.94
CA ARG A 305 4.05 -1.99 -2.76
C ARG A 305 4.41 -0.61 -2.24
N SER A 306 3.41 0.25 -2.05
CA SER A 306 3.59 1.60 -1.49
C SER A 306 2.49 1.88 -0.47
N ARG A 307 2.86 2.38 0.71
CA ARG A 307 1.93 2.76 1.80
C ARG A 307 0.94 1.65 2.19
N GLY A 308 1.38 0.41 2.15
CA GLY A 308 0.57 -0.78 2.51
C GLY A 308 -0.19 -1.41 1.34
N GLU A 309 -0.35 -0.70 0.23
CA GLU A 309 -1.16 -1.09 -0.94
C GLU A 309 -0.30 -1.55 -2.13
N TRP A 310 -0.89 -2.37 -3.01
CA TRP A 310 -0.25 -2.85 -4.23
C TRP A 310 -0.58 -1.98 -5.44
N TYR A 311 0.45 -1.63 -6.20
CA TYR A 311 0.36 -0.85 -7.43
C TYR A 311 1.13 -1.50 -8.56
N TYR A 312 0.69 -1.26 -9.79
CA TYR A 312 1.43 -1.62 -10.98
C TYR A 312 1.62 -0.42 -11.90
N VAL A 313 2.87 -0.21 -12.31
CA VAL A 313 3.31 0.81 -13.28
C VAL A 313 3.19 0.19 -14.67
N CYS A 314 2.56 0.91 -15.58
CA CYS A 314 2.35 0.46 -16.95
C CYS A 314 2.30 1.62 -17.94
N TYR A 315 2.48 1.31 -19.22
CA TYR A 315 2.10 2.22 -20.29
C TYR A 315 0.66 1.93 -20.68
N CYS A 316 -0.24 2.90 -20.50
CA CYS A 316 -1.63 2.76 -20.88
C CYS A 316 -1.79 3.15 -22.35
N ARG A 317 -2.08 2.17 -23.23
CA ARG A 317 -2.31 2.43 -24.66
C ARG A 317 -3.52 3.32 -24.89
N THR A 318 -4.58 3.10 -24.11
CA THR A 318 -5.82 3.89 -24.18
C THR A 318 -5.59 5.38 -23.90
N SER A 319 -4.64 5.73 -23.03
CA SER A 319 -4.32 7.12 -22.69
C SER A 319 -2.98 7.60 -23.24
N ALA A 320 -2.33 6.80 -24.08
CA ALA A 320 -1.02 7.04 -24.68
C ALA A 320 0.02 7.61 -23.69
N GLY A 321 0.21 6.94 -22.56
CA GLY A 321 1.23 7.37 -21.59
C GLY A 321 1.33 6.51 -20.34
N THR A 322 2.37 6.76 -19.56
CA THR A 322 2.66 6.08 -18.30
C THR A 322 1.59 6.35 -17.26
N ARG A 323 1.08 5.28 -16.64
CA ARG A 323 0.08 5.32 -15.57
C ARG A 323 0.43 4.32 -14.49
N VAL A 324 -0.03 4.63 -13.29
CA VAL A 324 0.05 3.75 -12.13
C VAL A 324 -1.37 3.38 -11.74
N PHE A 325 -1.64 2.10 -11.63
CA PHE A 325 -2.94 1.59 -11.22
C PHE A 325 -2.79 0.85 -9.88
N ARG A 326 -3.82 0.97 -9.02
CA ARG A 326 -3.90 0.22 -7.77
C ARG A 326 -4.58 -1.12 -8.04
N ILE A 327 -4.06 -2.20 -7.45
CA ILE A 327 -4.68 -3.54 -7.58
C ILE A 327 -6.11 -3.51 -7.05
N ASP A 328 -6.31 -2.88 -5.89
CA ASP A 328 -7.59 -2.75 -5.21
C ASP A 328 -8.70 -2.09 -6.03
N THR A 329 -8.36 -1.20 -6.97
CA THR A 329 -9.35 -0.52 -7.83
C THR A 329 -9.41 -1.09 -9.23
N THR A 330 -8.69 -2.20 -9.49
CA THR A 330 -8.81 -2.97 -10.71
C THR A 330 -9.94 -3.98 -10.52
N LYS A 331 -10.98 -3.89 -11.35
CA LYS A 331 -12.20 -4.71 -11.26
C LYS A 331 -12.00 -6.11 -11.82
N ALA A 332 -11.37 -6.16 -12.98
CA ALA A 332 -11.17 -7.36 -13.76
C ALA A 332 -9.90 -7.19 -14.58
N VAL A 333 -9.24 -8.31 -14.84
CA VAL A 333 -8.07 -8.36 -15.71
C VAL A 333 -8.19 -9.54 -16.67
N HIS A 334 -7.78 -9.32 -17.90
CA HIS A 334 -7.71 -10.33 -18.93
C HIS A 334 -6.33 -10.29 -19.58
N LEU A 335 -5.56 -11.36 -19.38
CA LEU A 335 -4.25 -11.51 -19.98
C LEU A 335 -4.40 -11.87 -21.45
N LEU A 336 -3.97 -10.97 -22.33
CA LEU A 336 -4.13 -11.10 -23.76
C LEU A 336 -2.93 -11.81 -24.40
N PRO A 337 -3.08 -12.55 -25.52
CA PRO A 337 -1.99 -13.30 -26.15
C PRO A 337 -0.91 -12.39 -26.77
N GLU A 338 -1.24 -11.14 -27.07
CA GLU A 338 -0.31 -10.18 -27.68
C GLU A 338 0.81 -9.80 -26.71
N HIS A 339 2.02 -9.69 -27.24
CA HIS A 339 3.19 -9.26 -26.48
C HIS A 339 3.48 -7.78 -26.75
N PHE A 340 4.13 -7.12 -25.79
CA PHE A 340 4.68 -5.78 -25.97
C PHE A 340 6.20 -5.79 -25.81
N THR A 341 6.85 -4.85 -26.49
CA THR A 341 8.26 -4.54 -26.25
C THR A 341 8.31 -3.40 -25.25
N PRO A 342 9.12 -3.49 -24.17
CA PRO A 342 9.23 -2.40 -23.23
C PRO A 342 9.65 -1.10 -23.89
N ARG A 343 8.99 -0.01 -23.49
CA ARG A 343 9.24 1.31 -24.04
C ARG A 343 10.28 2.03 -23.19
N ASP A 344 11.18 2.75 -23.84
CA ASP A 344 12.28 3.46 -23.19
C ASP A 344 11.82 4.70 -22.41
N ASP A 345 10.63 5.23 -22.70
CA ASP A 345 10.03 6.42 -22.09
C ASP A 345 9.40 6.15 -20.70
N VAL A 346 9.40 4.89 -20.26
CA VAL A 346 8.88 4.51 -18.94
C VAL A 346 10.02 4.48 -17.93
N GLU A 347 10.12 5.55 -17.12
CA GLU A 347 11.15 5.70 -16.09
C GLU A 347 10.93 4.77 -14.88
N LEU A 348 11.19 3.47 -15.05
CA LEU A 348 10.99 2.47 -13.99
C LEU A 348 11.87 2.70 -12.76
N GLU A 349 13.08 3.22 -12.95
CA GLU A 349 14.01 3.50 -11.84
C GLU A 349 13.50 4.56 -10.88
N LEU A 350 12.73 5.54 -11.38
CA LEU A 350 12.06 6.53 -10.53
C LEU A 350 11.13 5.83 -9.53
N TYR A 351 10.31 4.89 -10.02
CA TYR A 351 9.34 4.17 -9.20
C TYR A 351 9.98 3.15 -8.26
N ARG A 352 11.14 2.57 -8.64
CA ARG A 352 11.91 1.67 -7.77
C ARG A 352 12.53 2.42 -6.59
N ARG A 353 13.14 3.59 -6.86
CA ARG A 353 13.83 4.41 -5.85
C ARG A 353 12.86 5.19 -4.95
N GLU A 354 11.82 5.79 -5.54
CA GLU A 354 10.93 6.73 -4.85
C GLU A 354 9.56 6.12 -4.49
N GLY A 355 9.31 4.86 -4.86
CA GLY A 355 8.00 4.21 -4.75
C GLY A 355 6.98 4.83 -5.71
N ILE A 356 5.68 4.62 -5.45
CA ILE A 356 4.65 5.44 -6.11
C ILE A 356 4.76 6.84 -5.52
N PRO A 357 5.11 7.86 -6.32
CA PRO A 357 5.16 9.22 -5.83
C PRO A 357 3.79 9.52 -5.24
N ALA A 358 3.80 9.87 -3.97
CA ALA A 358 2.63 10.44 -3.33
C ALA A 358 2.06 11.47 -4.31
N SER A 359 0.77 11.39 -4.59
CA SER A 359 0.04 12.05 -5.68
C SER A 359 0.38 13.54 -5.89
N HIS A 360 1.05 14.17 -4.93
CA HIS A 360 1.66 15.49 -4.94
C HIS A 360 2.49 15.85 -6.20
N ARG A 361 3.17 14.93 -6.91
CA ARG A 361 4.07 15.30 -8.03
C ARG A 361 3.43 15.31 -9.44
N TYR A 362 2.31 14.63 -9.65
CA TYR A 362 1.68 14.50 -10.98
C TYR A 362 0.26 15.07 -11.07
N LEU A 363 -0.30 15.55 -9.96
CA LEU A 363 -1.59 16.23 -9.96
C LEU A 363 -1.38 17.71 -10.23
N ALA A 364 -1.83 18.17 -11.40
CA ALA A 364 -1.71 19.57 -11.83
C ALA A 364 -2.49 20.57 -10.95
N ARG A 365 -3.35 20.07 -10.05
CA ARG A 365 -4.22 20.88 -9.17
C ARG A 365 -3.96 20.57 -7.69
N SER A 366 -4.16 21.60 -6.88
CA SER A 366 -3.98 21.54 -5.43
C SER A 366 -4.96 22.47 -4.75
N ALA A 367 -5.58 22.00 -3.68
CA ALA A 367 -6.48 22.78 -2.85
C ALA A 367 -5.79 23.14 -1.54
N VAL A 368 -6.04 24.35 -1.05
CA VAL A 368 -5.72 24.72 0.33
C VAL A 368 -6.89 24.25 1.18
N VAL A 369 -6.64 23.33 2.10
CA VAL A 369 -7.68 22.71 2.93
C VAL A 369 -7.40 23.05 4.38
N TRP A 370 -8.41 23.59 5.06
CA TRP A 370 -8.43 23.73 6.51
C TRP A 370 -8.90 22.43 7.16
N TYR A 371 -8.25 22.07 8.25
CA TYR A 371 -8.54 20.89 9.06
C TYR A 371 -8.74 21.29 10.52
N SER A 372 -9.85 20.89 11.11
CA SER A 372 -10.18 21.21 12.50
C SER A 372 -9.15 20.66 13.51
N PRO A 373 -9.12 21.16 14.76
CA PRO A 373 -8.25 20.62 15.81
C PRO A 373 -8.41 19.11 16.03
N THR A 374 -9.63 18.58 15.85
CA THR A 374 -9.95 17.14 16.00
C THR A 374 -9.13 16.24 15.08
N VAL A 375 -8.76 16.70 13.88
CA VAL A 375 -8.07 15.89 12.87
C VAL A 375 -6.69 16.45 12.50
N ALA A 376 -6.34 17.65 12.98
CA ALA A 376 -5.10 18.35 12.64
C ALA A 376 -3.85 17.49 12.89
N ARG A 377 -3.79 16.80 14.05
CA ARG A 377 -2.69 15.88 14.37
C ARG A 377 -2.57 14.73 13.36
N TRP A 378 -3.69 14.09 13.02
CA TRP A 378 -3.72 12.97 12.07
C TRP A 378 -3.25 13.36 10.66
N ILE A 379 -3.53 14.61 10.26
CA ILE A 379 -3.07 15.19 8.99
C ILE A 379 -1.57 15.53 9.05
N ALA A 380 -1.12 16.16 10.14
CA ALA A 380 0.28 16.53 10.34
C ALA A 380 1.23 15.31 10.32
N GLU A 381 0.75 14.14 10.77
CA GLU A 381 1.51 12.88 10.69
C GLU A 381 1.70 12.39 9.24
N ARG A 382 0.83 12.80 8.29
CA ARG A 382 0.78 12.29 6.92
C ARG A 382 1.35 13.24 5.88
N GLN A 383 1.26 14.55 6.12
CA GLN A 383 1.71 15.58 5.21
C GLN A 383 2.15 16.84 5.94
N SER A 384 2.85 17.74 5.24
CA SER A 384 3.17 19.04 5.80
C SER A 384 1.92 19.87 5.99
N VAL A 385 1.85 20.51 7.15
CA VAL A 385 0.76 21.38 7.54
C VAL A 385 1.32 22.65 8.16
N ARG A 386 0.58 23.75 8.03
CA ARG A 386 0.76 24.93 8.86
C ARG A 386 -0.21 24.84 10.03
N ALA A 387 0.33 24.65 11.23
CA ALA A 387 -0.47 24.66 12.45
C ALA A 387 -1.00 26.09 12.72
N LEU A 388 -2.20 26.18 13.27
CA LEU A 388 -2.86 27.43 13.64
C LEU A 388 -2.97 27.56 15.18
N PRO A 389 -3.07 28.78 15.72
CA PRO A 389 -3.10 29.00 17.17
C PRO A 389 -4.27 28.33 17.91
N ASP A 390 -5.38 28.10 17.21
CA ASP A 390 -6.58 27.42 17.74
C ASP A 390 -6.45 25.88 17.77
N GLY A 391 -5.29 25.34 17.38
CA GLY A 391 -5.01 23.91 17.29
C GLY A 391 -5.46 23.27 15.97
N SER A 392 -6.07 24.02 15.06
CA SER A 392 -6.39 23.58 13.71
C SER A 392 -5.15 23.62 12.82
N CYS A 393 -5.25 23.15 11.57
CA CYS A 393 -4.15 23.30 10.62
C CYS A 393 -4.64 23.51 9.18
N VAL A 394 -3.76 24.06 8.35
CA VAL A 394 -3.97 24.18 6.91
C VAL A 394 -2.94 23.32 6.18
N ALA A 395 -3.39 22.58 5.18
CA ALA A 395 -2.51 21.78 4.33
C ALA A 395 -2.85 21.96 2.84
N ARG A 396 -1.85 21.75 1.99
CA ARG A 396 -2.04 21.72 0.54
C ARG A 396 -2.36 20.30 0.11
N GLN A 397 -3.62 20.06 -0.24
CA GLN A 397 -4.13 18.78 -0.69
C GLN A 397 -4.07 18.72 -2.22
N PRO A 398 -3.16 17.93 -2.84
CA PRO A 398 -3.24 17.72 -4.28
C PRO A 398 -4.50 16.91 -4.60
N TYR A 399 -5.10 17.19 -5.74
CA TYR A 399 -6.30 16.50 -6.20
C TYR A 399 -6.33 16.43 -7.72
N ARG A 400 -7.05 15.44 -8.26
CA ARG A 400 -7.16 15.20 -9.70
C ARG A 400 -8.21 16.09 -10.35
N ASP A 401 -9.39 16.07 -9.76
CA ASP A 401 -10.58 16.80 -10.17
C ASP A 401 -11.42 17.12 -8.92
N GLU A 402 -12.37 18.03 -9.08
CA GLU A 402 -13.20 18.52 -7.99
C GLU A 402 -14.03 17.37 -7.36
N SER A 403 -14.47 16.39 -8.15
CA SER A 403 -15.20 15.22 -7.67
C SER A 403 -14.38 14.42 -6.65
N TRP A 404 -13.12 14.08 -6.96
CA TRP A 404 -12.24 13.38 -6.03
C TRP A 404 -12.11 14.14 -4.70
N LEU A 405 -11.88 15.45 -4.80
CA LEU A 405 -11.66 16.30 -3.63
C LEU A 405 -12.93 16.37 -2.76
N VAL A 406 -14.11 16.43 -3.38
CA VAL A 406 -15.39 16.40 -2.67
C VAL A 406 -15.54 15.10 -1.88
N HIS A 407 -15.36 13.94 -2.50
CA HIS A 407 -15.44 12.65 -1.81
C HIS A 407 -14.41 12.53 -0.68
N TYR A 408 -13.20 13.04 -0.91
CA TYR A 408 -12.15 13.12 0.11
C TYR A 408 -12.56 13.99 1.31
N LEU A 409 -13.24 15.12 1.08
CA LEU A 409 -13.63 16.05 2.15
C LEU A 409 -14.88 15.59 2.90
N LEU A 410 -15.85 14.96 2.21
CA LEU A 410 -17.07 14.42 2.82
C LEU A 410 -16.79 13.41 3.93
N ARG A 411 -15.73 12.59 3.80
CA ARG A 411 -15.32 11.62 4.83
C ARG A 411 -14.96 12.27 6.18
N PHE A 412 -14.61 13.56 6.19
CA PHE A 412 -14.28 14.27 7.42
C PHE A 412 -15.51 14.83 8.14
N GLY A 413 -16.70 14.76 7.52
CA GLY A 413 -17.96 15.14 8.16
C GLY A 413 -17.92 16.53 8.80
N GLY A 414 -17.41 17.51 8.05
CA GLY A 414 -17.24 18.89 8.53
C GLY A 414 -15.83 19.22 8.98
N GLN A 415 -15.02 18.25 9.41
CA GLN A 415 -13.71 18.52 10.01
C GLN A 415 -12.61 18.91 9.01
N ALA A 416 -12.94 18.97 7.72
CA ALA A 416 -12.09 19.50 6.68
C ALA A 416 -12.93 20.31 5.69
N VAL A 417 -12.47 21.51 5.30
CA VAL A 417 -13.11 22.32 4.25
C VAL A 417 -12.07 22.93 3.33
N PRO A 418 -12.35 23.03 2.01
CA PRO A 418 -11.46 23.70 1.09
C PRO A 418 -11.62 25.21 1.28
N LEU A 419 -10.50 25.93 1.27
CA LEU A 419 -10.45 27.39 1.24
C LEU A 419 -10.20 27.88 -0.19
N GLU A 420 -9.36 27.16 -0.93
CA GLU A 420 -9.03 27.43 -2.33
C GLU A 420 -8.80 26.13 -3.12
N PRO A 421 -8.99 26.11 -4.45
CA PRO A 421 -9.56 27.18 -5.27
C PRO A 421 -11.09 27.30 -5.08
N SER A 422 -11.69 28.41 -5.50
CA SER A 422 -13.15 28.61 -5.40
C SER A 422 -13.95 27.50 -6.08
N THR A 423 -13.44 26.93 -7.19
CA THR A 423 -14.07 25.81 -7.87
C THR A 423 -14.23 24.58 -6.98
N ALA A 424 -13.28 24.31 -6.08
CA ALA A 424 -13.36 23.23 -5.11
C ALA A 424 -14.40 23.53 -4.01
N VAL A 425 -14.48 24.79 -3.58
CA VAL A 425 -15.49 25.26 -2.60
C VAL A 425 -16.90 25.13 -3.18
N ASP A 426 -17.10 25.59 -4.40
CA ASP A 426 -18.38 25.56 -5.09
C ASP A 426 -18.83 24.12 -5.37
N ALA A 427 -17.91 23.24 -5.80
CA ALA A 427 -18.20 21.82 -6.00
C ALA A 427 -18.65 21.15 -4.70
N LEU A 428 -17.94 21.36 -3.58
CA LEU A 428 -18.33 20.79 -2.30
C LEU A 428 -19.67 21.37 -1.81
N ARG A 429 -19.91 22.68 -2.00
CA ARG A 429 -21.18 23.32 -1.65
C ARG A 429 -22.35 22.73 -2.43
N ALA A 430 -22.18 22.51 -3.73
CA ALA A 430 -23.21 21.91 -4.57
C ALA A 430 -23.55 20.48 -4.11
N THR A 431 -22.52 19.65 -3.88
CA THR A 431 -22.73 18.27 -3.43
C THR A 431 -23.36 18.21 -2.03
N VAL A 432 -22.90 19.02 -1.07
CA VAL A 432 -23.50 19.07 0.27
C VAL A 432 -24.99 19.46 0.21
N THR A 433 -25.34 20.41 -0.66
CA THR A 433 -26.74 20.83 -0.86
C THR A 433 -27.59 19.70 -1.43
N SER A 434 -27.09 18.99 -2.45
CA SER A 434 -27.76 17.82 -3.03
C SER A 434 -27.97 16.70 -2.00
N LEU A 435 -26.93 16.38 -1.23
CA LEU A 435 -27.00 15.34 -0.21
C LEU A 435 -28.00 15.70 0.90
N LEU A 436 -28.00 16.93 1.41
CA LEU A 436 -28.97 17.37 2.43
C LEU A 436 -30.42 17.17 1.95
N ALA A 437 -30.73 17.61 0.73
CA ALA A 437 -32.07 17.45 0.15
C ALA A 437 -32.50 15.97 0.08
N ARG A 438 -31.59 15.07 -0.27
CA ARG A 438 -31.86 13.62 -0.28
C ARG A 438 -32.16 13.05 1.10
N TYR A 439 -31.37 13.44 2.11
CA TYR A 439 -31.57 12.95 3.47
C TYR A 439 -32.84 13.52 4.12
N GLU A 440 -33.27 14.73 3.74
CA GLU A 440 -34.52 15.37 4.19
C GLU A 440 -35.79 14.78 3.54
N THR A 441 -35.71 14.32 2.29
CA THR A 441 -36.89 13.82 1.55
C THR A 441 -37.35 12.42 1.99
N VAL A 442 -36.45 11.60 2.54
CA VAL A 442 -36.71 10.19 2.90
C VAL A 442 -36.88 10.03 4.43
N ALA A 443 -37.46 11.03 5.10
CA ALA A 443 -37.73 11.04 6.53
C ALA A 443 -39.12 10.49 6.89
#